data_AF-A0A2P9FEC5-F1
#
_entry.id   AF-A0A2P9FEC5-F1
#
_cell.length_a   1.000
_cell.length_b   1.000
_cell.length_c   1.000
_cell.angle_alpha   90.00
_cell.angle_beta   90.00
_cell.angle_gamma   90.00
#
_symmetry.space_group_name_H-M   'P 1'
#
loop_
_entity.id
_entity.type
_entity.pdbx_description
1 polymer ?
#
loop_
_entity_poly.entity_id
_entity_poly.type
_entity_poly.pdbx_seq_one_letter_code
_entity_poly.pdbx_strand_id
1 'polypeptide(L)'
;MSATFGGRSGRQGRISEWLRGRRAGRPLDETPDAAGREALLLAAAAAGLPLAPAAYPSGYRCSCDRVGCPTPARHPVSFAWQTQSTTDRSQVERWARHQPEANFITATGMVHDVLDVPLSAGRQALERLLAAGVEVGPVAESESEAEDGRLLFFTHTRGTPEDEDEWWPCELDCHPETMDEHPGLRWHCRGSYVLVPPARLPGDLAVHWVRGPEHPLPDPLSLLEILTDECARHAAGEPDTAWPQHG
;
A
#
# COMPACT_ATOMS: atom_id res chain seq x y z
N MET A 1 -22.76 -53.82 -10.95
CA MET A 1 -22.94 -53.04 -9.71
C MET A 1 -21.86 -53.49 -8.75
N SER A 2 -20.83 -52.74 -8.35
CA SER A 2 -20.34 -51.41 -8.67
C SER A 2 -18.83 -51.45 -8.41
N ALA A 3 -18.04 -50.82 -9.28
CA ALA A 3 -16.61 -50.69 -9.10
C ALA A 3 -16.31 -49.68 -7.98
N THR A 4 -15.54 -50.07 -6.96
CA THR A 4 -14.98 -49.13 -5.99
C THR A 4 -13.63 -48.62 -6.51
N PHE A 5 -13.65 -47.36 -6.91
CA PHE A 5 -12.48 -46.58 -7.28
C PHE A 5 -11.55 -46.38 -6.08
N GLY A 6 -10.25 -46.52 -6.33
CA GLY A 6 -9.20 -46.22 -5.39
C GLY A 6 -8.88 -44.73 -5.27
N GLY A 7 -8.23 -44.40 -4.16
CA GLY A 7 -7.18 -43.38 -4.05
C GLY A 7 -7.62 -41.91 -4.02
N ARG A 8 -7.24 -41.22 -2.95
CA ARG A 8 -6.00 -40.42 -2.95
C ARG A 8 -5.71 -39.83 -1.58
N SER A 9 -4.48 -40.07 -1.16
CA SER A 9 -3.77 -39.45 -0.03
C SER A 9 -3.92 -37.93 -0.02
N GLY A 10 -4.21 -37.38 1.15
CA GLY A 10 -4.27 -35.95 1.40
C GLY A 10 -2.94 -35.26 1.08
N ARG A 11 -2.97 -34.38 0.09
CA ARG A 11 -1.97 -33.32 -0.07
C ARG A 11 -2.32 -32.23 0.93
N GLN A 12 -1.91 -32.41 2.18
CA GLN A 12 -1.90 -31.32 3.15
C GLN A 12 -1.02 -30.20 2.59
N GLY A 13 -1.66 -29.10 2.23
CA GLY A 13 -1.04 -27.97 1.56
C GLY A 13 0.05 -27.34 2.43
N ARG A 14 1.28 -27.40 1.91
CA ARG A 14 2.47 -26.64 2.35
C ARG A 14 2.26 -25.12 2.39
N ILE A 15 1.09 -24.64 2.00
CA ILE A 15 0.67 -23.23 1.95
C ILE A 15 0.27 -22.73 3.36
N SER A 16 -0.34 -23.60 4.18
CA SER A 16 -0.83 -23.24 5.53
C SER A 16 0.28 -23.09 6.58
N GLU A 17 1.51 -23.48 6.23
CA GLU A 17 2.69 -23.41 7.09
C GLU A 17 3.44 -22.07 6.90
N TRP A 18 3.44 -21.52 5.68
CA TRP A 18 4.02 -20.20 5.39
C TRP A 18 3.28 -19.05 6.09
N LEU A 19 1.95 -19.16 6.23
CA LEU A 19 1.11 -18.13 6.85
C LEU A 19 1.08 -18.21 8.40
N ARG A 20 1.25 -19.40 8.99
CA ARG A 20 1.29 -19.56 10.46
C ARG A 20 2.67 -19.27 11.08
N GLY A 21 3.74 -19.25 10.27
CA GLY A 21 5.11 -19.04 10.74
C GLY A 21 5.52 -17.60 11.03
N ARG A 22 4.80 -16.57 10.57
CA ARG A 22 5.24 -15.16 10.67
C ARG A 22 4.57 -14.32 11.77
N ARG A 23 4.06 -14.97 12.83
CA ARG A 23 3.95 -14.33 14.16
C ARG A 23 5.13 -14.68 15.08
N ALA A 24 6.08 -15.48 14.62
CA ALA A 24 7.32 -15.77 15.35
C ALA A 24 8.53 -15.25 14.55
N GLY A 25 8.99 -14.05 14.87
CA GLY A 25 10.38 -13.62 14.68
C GLY A 25 10.83 -13.26 13.27
N ARG A 26 10.31 -12.15 12.71
CA ARG A 26 11.24 -11.24 12.01
C ARG A 26 11.79 -10.30 13.09
N PRO A 27 13.12 -10.13 13.24
CA PRO A 27 13.63 -9.08 14.12
C PRO A 27 13.00 -7.76 13.67
N LEU A 28 12.46 -7.00 14.61
CA LEU A 28 11.93 -5.64 14.41
C LEU A 28 13.04 -4.63 14.01
N ASP A 29 14.19 -5.10 13.51
CA ASP A 29 15.45 -4.36 13.51
C ASP A 29 16.14 -4.28 12.13
N GLU A 30 15.57 -4.85 11.08
CA GLU A 30 16.12 -4.66 9.72
C GLU A 30 15.35 -3.55 9.01
N THR A 31 15.47 -2.33 9.54
CA THR A 31 15.39 -1.18 8.64
C THR A 31 16.49 -1.39 7.59
N PRO A 32 16.15 -1.39 6.29
CA PRO A 32 17.16 -1.60 5.28
C PRO A 32 18.24 -0.54 5.46
N ASP A 33 19.50 -0.97 5.47
CA ASP A 33 20.63 -0.06 5.51
C ASP A 33 20.58 0.91 4.31
N ALA A 34 21.44 1.92 4.30
CA ALA A 34 21.40 2.94 3.26
C ALA A 34 21.48 2.34 1.83
N ALA A 35 22.23 1.24 1.65
CA ALA A 35 22.36 0.56 0.37
C ALA A 35 21.09 -0.23 0.00
N GLY A 36 20.49 -0.93 0.96
CA GLY A 36 19.22 -1.62 0.80
C GLY A 36 18.07 -0.67 0.49
N ARG A 37 18.02 0.50 1.14
CA ARG A 37 17.03 1.55 0.85
C ARG A 37 17.21 2.11 -0.56
N GLU A 38 18.42 2.47 -0.96
CA GLU A 38 18.70 2.95 -2.32
C GLU A 38 18.25 1.90 -3.36
N ALA A 39 18.57 0.63 -3.16
CA ALA A 39 18.17 -0.45 -4.05
C ALA A 39 16.65 -0.60 -4.18
N LEU A 40 15.90 -0.50 -3.08
CA LEU A 40 14.42 -0.57 -3.10
C LEU A 40 13.78 0.60 -3.84
N LEU A 41 14.30 1.82 -3.66
CA LEU A 41 13.83 3.00 -4.39
C LEU A 41 14.12 2.89 -5.89
N LEU A 42 15.30 2.40 -6.26
CA LEU A 42 15.65 2.16 -7.66
C LEU A 42 14.80 1.06 -8.27
N ALA A 43 14.45 0.01 -7.53
CA ALA A 43 13.55 -1.03 -7.98
C ALA A 43 12.14 -0.49 -8.24
N ALA A 44 11.62 0.35 -7.34
CA ALA A 44 10.33 1.03 -7.52
C ALA A 44 10.33 1.94 -8.77
N ALA A 45 11.37 2.75 -8.96
CA ALA A 45 11.52 3.60 -10.13
C ALA A 45 11.63 2.78 -11.44
N ALA A 46 12.38 1.67 -11.40
CA ALA A 46 12.50 0.75 -12.53
C ALA A 46 11.20 0.01 -12.87
N ALA A 47 10.32 -0.19 -11.89
CA ALA A 47 8.96 -0.70 -12.07
C ALA A 47 7.98 0.36 -12.61
N GLY A 48 8.45 1.58 -12.90
CA GLY A 48 7.65 2.65 -13.49
C GLY A 48 6.92 3.53 -12.47
N LEU A 49 7.21 3.38 -11.17
CA LEU A 49 6.61 4.22 -10.12
C LEU A 49 7.37 5.56 -10.04
N PRO A 50 6.77 6.70 -10.43
CA PRO A 50 7.44 7.99 -10.36
C PRO A 50 7.60 8.42 -8.90
N LEU A 51 8.81 8.75 -8.46
CA LEU A 51 9.13 9.03 -7.06
C LEU A 51 9.36 10.52 -6.81
N ALA A 52 8.93 11.00 -5.64
CA ALA A 52 9.31 12.31 -5.11
C ALA A 52 9.64 12.23 -3.61
N PRO A 53 10.53 13.09 -3.07
CA PRO A 53 10.84 13.13 -1.65
C PRO A 53 9.62 13.52 -0.79
N ALA A 54 9.50 12.85 0.35
CA ALA A 54 8.44 13.05 1.32
C ALA A 54 9.00 13.26 2.73
N ALA A 55 8.16 13.85 3.58
CA ALA A 55 8.47 14.09 4.97
C ALA A 55 8.70 12.76 5.71
N TYR A 56 9.48 12.81 6.77
CA TYR A 56 9.89 11.67 7.56
C TYR A 56 9.74 11.96 9.05
N PRO A 57 9.73 10.94 9.93
CA PRO A 57 9.65 11.18 11.36
C PRO A 57 10.97 11.78 11.86
N SER A 58 10.86 12.84 12.65
CA SER A 58 11.97 13.52 13.32
C SER A 58 11.65 13.59 14.81
N GLY A 59 12.11 12.59 15.56
CA GLY A 59 11.67 12.34 16.94
C GLY A 59 10.15 12.14 17.01
N TYR A 60 9.47 12.87 17.90
CA TYR A 60 8.01 12.85 18.03
C TYR A 60 7.31 13.85 17.08
N ARG A 61 7.98 14.32 16.03
CA ARG A 61 7.45 15.34 15.10
C ARG A 61 7.63 14.91 13.64
N CYS A 62 6.99 15.66 12.75
CA CYS A 62 7.22 15.58 11.31
C CYS A 62 8.42 16.45 10.92
N SER A 63 9.23 16.01 9.95
CA SER A 63 10.37 16.76 9.40
C SER A 63 9.98 18.07 8.67
N CYS A 64 8.70 18.41 8.60
CA CYS A 64 8.21 19.64 7.96
C CYS A 64 8.13 20.83 8.92
N ASP A 65 8.53 20.65 10.19
CA ASP A 65 8.52 21.65 11.27
C ASP A 65 7.14 22.27 11.60
N ARG A 66 6.06 21.81 10.94
CA ARG A 66 4.69 22.23 11.24
C ARG A 66 4.23 21.64 12.56
N VAL A 67 3.94 22.51 13.52
CA VAL A 67 3.23 22.13 14.75
C VAL A 67 1.83 21.65 14.39
N GLY A 68 1.44 20.46 14.85
CA GLY A 68 0.15 19.86 14.51
C GLY A 68 0.05 19.45 13.04
N CYS A 69 1.13 18.93 12.46
CA CYS A 69 1.08 18.31 11.13
C CYS A 69 -0.05 17.26 11.08
N PRO A 70 -1.02 17.37 10.14
CA PRO A 70 -2.16 16.45 10.10
C PRO A 70 -1.77 15.04 9.63
N THR A 71 -0.71 14.92 8.83
CA THR A 71 -0.23 13.64 8.28
C THR A 71 1.27 13.46 8.51
N PRO A 72 1.71 13.31 9.78
CA PRO A 72 3.12 13.29 10.11
C PRO A 72 3.88 12.20 9.33
N ALA A 73 5.01 12.59 8.72
CA ALA A 73 5.89 11.73 7.92
C ALA A 73 5.27 11.08 6.67
N ARG A 74 4.09 11.54 6.22
CA ARG A 74 3.36 10.93 5.09
C ARG A 74 3.21 11.83 3.86
N HIS A 75 3.44 13.13 4.01
CA HIS A 75 3.19 14.09 2.93
C HIS A 75 4.46 14.41 2.10
N PRO A 76 4.32 14.79 0.81
CA PRO A 76 5.41 15.30 0.00
C PRO A 76 6.07 16.54 0.63
N VAL A 77 7.36 16.74 0.38
CA VAL A 77 8.08 17.95 0.86
C VAL A 77 7.74 19.17 0.00
N SER A 78 7.53 18.97 -1.30
CA SER A 78 7.29 20.03 -2.28
C SER A 78 5.81 20.08 -2.67
N PHE A 79 5.25 21.28 -2.81
CA PHE A 79 3.90 21.45 -3.40
C PHE A 79 3.87 21.13 -4.90
N ALA A 80 5.03 21.09 -5.58
CA ALA A 80 5.16 20.70 -6.98
C ALA A 80 5.48 19.20 -7.12
N TRP A 81 5.12 18.37 -6.15
CA TRP A 81 5.49 16.95 -6.12
C TRP A 81 5.00 16.19 -7.35
N GLN A 82 3.82 16.53 -7.90
CA GLN A 82 3.28 15.88 -9.10
C GLN A 82 4.26 16.02 -10.27
N THR A 83 4.71 17.24 -10.55
CA THR A 83 5.60 17.53 -11.69
C THR A 83 7.05 17.19 -11.43
N GLN A 84 7.44 17.07 -10.14
CA GLN A 84 8.79 16.67 -9.74
C GLN A 84 8.96 15.15 -9.61
N SER A 85 7.85 14.40 -9.55
CA SER A 85 7.90 12.95 -9.47
C SER A 85 8.53 12.35 -10.71
N THR A 86 9.47 11.40 -10.54
CA THR A 86 10.29 10.91 -11.64
C THR A 86 10.72 9.46 -11.45
N THR A 87 10.93 8.77 -12.56
CA THR A 87 11.60 7.46 -12.63
C THR A 87 13.07 7.58 -13.02
N ASP A 88 13.61 8.80 -13.19
CA ASP A 88 15.00 9.00 -13.55
C ASP A 88 15.94 8.46 -12.46
N ARG A 89 16.70 7.43 -12.85
CA ARG A 89 17.61 6.71 -11.96
C ARG A 89 18.60 7.65 -11.27
N SER A 90 19.20 8.58 -12.01
CA SER A 90 20.25 9.46 -11.49
C SER A 90 19.73 10.43 -10.44
N GLN A 91 18.49 10.90 -10.62
CA GLN A 91 17.79 11.76 -9.69
C GLN A 91 17.40 11.01 -8.41
N VAL A 92 16.88 9.79 -8.55
CA VAL A 92 16.52 8.92 -7.41
C VAL A 92 17.76 8.56 -6.59
N GLU A 93 18.87 8.15 -7.21
CA GLU A 93 20.15 7.88 -6.53
C GLU A 93 20.64 9.12 -5.76
N ARG A 94 20.58 10.29 -6.39
CA ARG A 94 20.99 11.56 -5.76
C ARG A 94 20.15 11.87 -4.52
N TRP A 95 18.83 11.76 -4.60
CA TRP A 95 17.96 11.96 -3.45
C TRP A 95 18.23 10.94 -2.37
N ALA A 96 18.33 9.65 -2.72
CA ALA A 96 18.56 8.58 -1.76
C ALA A 96 19.83 8.80 -0.93
N ARG A 97 20.92 9.26 -1.57
CA ARG A 97 22.23 9.50 -0.94
C ARG A 97 22.32 10.80 -0.15
N HIS A 98 21.67 11.87 -0.62
CA HIS A 98 21.78 13.19 0.01
C HIS A 98 20.67 13.47 1.03
N GLN A 99 19.61 12.65 1.03
CA GLN A 99 18.50 12.71 1.97
C GLN A 99 18.23 11.32 2.53
N PRO A 100 19.14 10.77 3.36
CA PRO A 100 19.04 9.40 3.87
C PRO A 100 17.80 9.18 4.75
N GLU A 101 17.33 10.24 5.41
CA GLU A 101 16.17 10.17 6.28
C GLU A 101 14.84 10.33 5.54
N ALA A 102 14.83 10.93 4.34
CA ALA A 102 13.60 11.21 3.62
C ALA A 102 12.82 9.93 3.29
N ASN A 103 11.50 9.99 3.47
CA ASN A 103 10.60 9.04 2.84
C ASN A 103 10.45 9.41 1.36
N PHE A 104 9.80 8.54 0.60
CA PHE A 104 9.40 8.82 -0.77
C PHE A 104 7.92 8.53 -0.95
N ILE A 105 7.28 9.31 -1.80
CA ILE A 105 5.94 9.03 -2.32
C ILE A 105 6.03 8.68 -3.79
N THR A 106 4.98 8.02 -4.28
CA THR A 106 4.74 7.91 -5.71
C THR A 106 3.44 8.59 -6.12
N ALA A 107 3.48 9.30 -7.24
CA ALA A 107 2.33 9.98 -7.80
C ALA A 107 1.44 8.98 -8.57
N THR A 108 0.18 8.86 -8.17
CA THR A 108 -0.80 7.93 -8.76
C THR A 108 -1.60 8.59 -9.90
N GLY A 109 -2.32 7.78 -10.68
CA GLY A 109 -3.21 8.23 -11.76
C GLY A 109 -2.52 8.69 -13.05
N MET A 110 -1.21 8.42 -13.19
CA MET A 110 -0.48 8.61 -14.45
C MET A 110 -0.08 7.27 -15.08
N VAL A 111 0.58 6.41 -14.31
CA VAL A 111 1.06 5.10 -14.77
C VAL A 111 0.41 3.96 -13.98
N HIS A 112 0.17 4.21 -12.70
CA HIS A 112 -0.36 3.25 -11.76
C HIS A 112 -1.37 3.95 -10.84
N ASP A 113 -2.27 3.14 -10.29
CA ASP A 113 -3.15 3.52 -9.19
C ASP A 113 -2.87 2.63 -7.98
N VAL A 114 -3.43 3.00 -6.83
CA VAL A 114 -3.34 2.18 -5.62
C VAL A 114 -4.73 1.99 -4.99
N LEU A 115 -5.11 0.73 -4.80
CA LEU A 115 -6.28 0.35 -4.01
C LEU A 115 -5.84 0.16 -2.56
N ASP A 116 -6.31 1.04 -1.68
CA ASP A 116 -5.99 1.09 -0.26
C ASP A 116 -7.16 0.54 0.58
N VAL A 117 -6.93 -0.57 1.27
CA VAL A 117 -7.95 -1.27 2.09
C VAL A 117 -7.46 -1.50 3.53
N PRO A 118 -8.36 -1.69 4.52
CA PRO A 118 -7.97 -2.10 5.86
C PRO A 118 -7.12 -3.37 5.84
N LEU A 119 -6.09 -3.45 6.67
CA LEU A 119 -5.06 -4.48 6.65
C LEU A 119 -5.65 -5.89 6.78
N SER A 120 -6.58 -6.07 7.71
CA SER A 120 -7.23 -7.36 7.93
C SER A 120 -8.08 -7.79 6.72
N ALA A 121 -8.83 -6.88 6.10
CA ALA A 121 -9.58 -7.12 4.87
C ALA A 121 -8.63 -7.43 3.70
N GLY A 122 -7.58 -6.61 3.52
CA GLY A 122 -6.59 -6.76 2.46
C GLY A 122 -5.83 -8.09 2.54
N ARG A 123 -5.49 -8.56 3.74
CA ARG A 123 -4.84 -9.87 3.91
C ARG A 123 -5.75 -11.03 3.47
N GLN A 124 -7.03 -10.99 3.86
CA GLN A 124 -8.00 -12.00 3.41
C GLN A 124 -8.22 -11.94 1.89
N ALA A 125 -8.30 -10.73 1.32
CA ALA A 125 -8.42 -10.53 -0.11
C ALA A 125 -7.21 -11.06 -0.87
N LEU A 126 -5.99 -10.76 -0.41
CA LEU A 126 -4.75 -11.24 -1.01
C LEU A 126 -4.69 -12.77 -1.03
N GLU A 127 -5.05 -13.43 0.08
CA GLU A 127 -5.13 -14.89 0.13
C GLU A 127 -6.15 -15.46 -0.86
N ARG A 128 -7.35 -14.86 -0.95
CA ARG A 128 -8.40 -15.28 -1.90
C ARG A 128 -7.95 -15.09 -3.36
N LEU A 129 -7.39 -13.93 -3.69
CA LEU A 129 -6.90 -13.62 -5.04
C LEU A 129 -5.82 -14.61 -5.49
N LEU A 130 -4.82 -14.86 -4.64
CA LEU A 130 -3.75 -15.82 -4.94
C LEU A 130 -4.28 -17.25 -5.05
N ALA A 131 -5.22 -17.66 -4.20
CA ALA A 131 -5.86 -18.98 -4.27
C ALA A 131 -6.69 -19.16 -5.56
N ALA A 132 -7.30 -18.08 -6.06
CA ALA A 132 -8.04 -18.05 -7.31
C ALA A 132 -7.13 -17.95 -8.56
N GLY A 133 -5.82 -17.76 -8.38
CA GLY A 133 -4.87 -17.60 -9.49
C GLY A 133 -5.00 -16.25 -10.22
N VAL A 134 -5.61 -15.26 -9.57
CA VAL A 134 -5.65 -13.87 -10.08
C VAL A 134 -4.27 -13.27 -9.97
N GLU A 135 -3.82 -12.60 -11.03
CA GLU A 135 -2.56 -11.86 -11.00
C GLU A 135 -2.69 -10.68 -10.03
N VAL A 136 -1.77 -10.61 -9.09
CA VAL A 136 -1.70 -9.52 -8.12
C VAL A 136 -0.31 -8.90 -8.23
N GLY A 137 -0.27 -7.57 -8.24
CA GLY A 137 0.97 -6.81 -8.39
C GLY A 137 1.74 -6.60 -7.09
N PRO A 138 2.50 -5.49 -7.01
CA PRO A 138 3.13 -5.05 -5.77
C PRO A 138 2.07 -4.77 -4.72
N VAL A 139 2.39 -5.13 -3.47
CA VAL A 139 1.51 -4.92 -2.31
C VAL A 139 2.35 -4.39 -1.17
N ALA A 140 1.98 -3.25 -0.59
CA ALA A 140 2.63 -2.69 0.58
C ALA A 140 1.70 -2.72 1.80
N GLU A 141 2.28 -2.87 2.98
CA GLU A 141 1.60 -2.72 4.26
C GLU A 141 2.04 -1.40 4.88
N SER A 142 1.07 -0.54 5.22
CA SER A 142 1.26 0.67 6.02
C SER A 142 0.75 0.40 7.42
N GLU A 143 1.64 0.42 8.40
CA GLU A 143 1.27 0.18 9.79
C GLU A 143 0.55 1.41 10.39
N SER A 144 -0.27 1.15 11.41
CA SER A 144 -1.00 2.14 12.20
C SER A 144 -1.09 1.69 13.65
N GLU A 145 -0.96 2.64 14.58
CA GLU A 145 -1.20 2.43 16.02
C GLU A 145 -2.64 2.72 16.42
N ALA A 146 -3.32 3.63 15.71
CA ALA A 146 -4.61 4.18 16.11
C ALA A 146 -5.82 3.46 15.49
N GLU A 147 -5.60 2.77 14.38
CA GLU A 147 -6.63 2.05 13.61
C GLU A 147 -6.04 0.73 13.09
N ASP A 148 -6.86 -0.10 12.43
CA ASP A 148 -6.30 -1.19 11.63
C ASP A 148 -5.29 -0.58 10.64
N GLY A 149 -4.15 -1.26 10.45
CA GLY A 149 -3.19 -0.86 9.43
C GLY A 149 -3.84 -0.88 8.04
N ARG A 150 -3.09 -0.58 7.00
CA ARG A 150 -3.62 -0.59 5.63
C ARG A 150 -2.79 -1.41 4.67
N LEU A 151 -3.45 -2.02 3.70
CA LEU A 151 -2.81 -2.79 2.63
C LEU A 151 -3.04 -2.09 1.29
N LEU A 152 -1.95 -1.78 0.60
CA LEU A 152 -1.89 -0.97 -0.61
C LEU A 152 -1.61 -1.88 -1.81
N PHE A 153 -2.57 -2.06 -2.70
CA PHE A 153 -2.43 -2.85 -3.92
C PHE A 153 -2.14 -1.94 -5.11
N PHE A 154 -0.97 -2.11 -5.72
CA PHE A 154 -0.54 -1.31 -6.86
C PHE A 154 -1.04 -1.96 -8.15
N THR A 155 -1.72 -1.19 -8.99
CA THR A 155 -2.37 -1.63 -10.23
C THR A 155 -2.00 -0.70 -11.38
N HIS A 156 -2.32 -1.07 -12.62
CA HIS A 156 -2.33 -0.10 -13.70
C HIS A 156 -3.32 1.02 -13.38
N THR A 157 -3.05 2.21 -13.93
CA THR A 157 -4.02 3.32 -13.85
C THR A 157 -5.31 2.93 -14.55
N ARG A 158 -6.47 3.27 -13.96
CA ARG A 158 -7.78 3.11 -14.61
C ARG A 158 -8.02 4.13 -15.72
N GLY A 159 -7.29 5.25 -15.69
CA GLY A 159 -7.46 6.35 -16.64
C GLY A 159 -6.61 6.17 -17.90
N THR A 160 -7.06 6.75 -19.00
CA THR A 160 -6.30 7.00 -20.22
C THR A 160 -5.55 8.33 -20.05
N PRO A 161 -4.24 8.33 -19.74
CA PRO A 161 -3.52 9.57 -19.40
C PRO A 161 -3.44 10.57 -20.58
N GLU A 162 -3.67 10.08 -21.80
CA GLU A 162 -3.64 10.85 -23.05
C GLU A 162 -4.97 11.53 -23.38
N ASP A 163 -6.07 11.18 -22.70
CA ASP A 163 -7.40 11.75 -22.92
C ASP A 163 -7.95 12.33 -21.61
N GLU A 164 -7.69 13.62 -21.38
CA GLU A 164 -8.15 14.32 -20.18
C GLU A 164 -9.69 14.36 -20.06
N ASP A 165 -10.41 14.19 -21.17
CA ASP A 165 -11.88 14.24 -21.22
C ASP A 165 -12.54 12.88 -20.88
N GLU A 166 -11.77 11.79 -20.84
CA GLU A 166 -12.24 10.45 -20.41
C GLU A 166 -12.07 10.23 -18.90
N TRP A 167 -11.41 11.15 -18.20
CA TRP A 167 -11.25 11.06 -16.74
C TRP A 167 -12.50 11.55 -16.01
N TRP A 168 -13.13 10.64 -15.26
CA TRP A 168 -14.29 10.96 -14.40
C TRP A 168 -14.00 10.63 -12.92
N PRO A 169 -14.32 11.53 -11.98
CA PRO A 169 -14.20 11.25 -10.55
C PRO A 169 -15.20 10.18 -10.10
N CYS A 170 -14.77 9.25 -9.26
CA CYS A 170 -15.59 8.18 -8.68
C CYS A 170 -15.70 8.34 -7.15
N GLU A 171 -16.76 7.80 -6.53
CA GLU A 171 -16.96 7.82 -5.08
C GLU A 171 -15.85 7.12 -4.28
N LEU A 172 -15.02 6.32 -4.94
CA LEU A 172 -13.87 5.65 -4.33
C LEU A 172 -12.58 6.48 -4.44
N ASP A 173 -12.55 7.57 -5.22
CA ASP A 173 -11.35 8.38 -5.39
C ASP A 173 -10.98 9.04 -4.06
N CYS A 174 -9.79 8.71 -3.56
CA CYS A 174 -9.31 9.24 -2.30
C CYS A 174 -8.15 10.20 -2.52
N HIS A 175 -8.28 11.39 -1.94
CA HIS A 175 -7.21 12.35 -1.80
C HIS A 175 -6.69 12.34 -0.36
N PRO A 176 -5.42 12.73 -0.11
CA PRO A 176 -4.86 12.79 1.24
C PRO A 176 -5.69 13.61 2.23
N GLU A 177 -6.51 14.52 1.74
CA GLU A 177 -7.40 15.40 2.50
C GLU A 177 -8.79 14.82 2.76
N THR A 178 -9.16 13.70 2.14
CA THR A 178 -10.46 13.01 2.30
C THR A 178 -10.33 11.59 2.87
N MET A 179 -9.16 11.25 3.44
CA MET A 179 -8.89 9.89 3.94
C MET A 179 -9.93 9.43 4.98
N ASP A 180 -10.35 10.33 5.89
CA ASP A 180 -11.31 10.01 6.97
C ASP A 180 -12.74 9.75 6.44
N GLU A 181 -13.05 10.11 5.20
CA GLU A 181 -14.38 9.95 4.59
C GLU A 181 -14.62 8.54 4.05
N HIS A 182 -13.56 7.74 3.91
CA HIS A 182 -13.60 6.38 3.34
C HIS A 182 -12.83 5.38 4.23
N PRO A 183 -13.42 4.87 5.33
CA PRO A 183 -12.74 3.90 6.19
C PRO A 183 -12.53 2.54 5.51
N GLY A 184 -13.40 2.19 4.54
CA GLY A 184 -13.34 0.98 3.74
C GLY A 184 -12.30 1.04 2.61
N LEU A 185 -12.68 0.68 1.39
CA LEU A 185 -11.78 0.75 0.23
C LEU A 185 -11.60 2.21 -0.24
N ARG A 186 -10.35 2.58 -0.50
CA ARG A 186 -9.93 3.86 -1.11
C ARG A 186 -9.21 3.57 -2.42
N TRP A 187 -9.39 4.44 -3.41
CA TRP A 187 -8.69 4.36 -4.68
C TRP A 187 -7.87 5.63 -4.90
N HIS A 188 -6.55 5.51 -4.77
CA HIS A 188 -5.61 6.59 -5.09
C HIS A 188 -5.39 6.62 -6.61
N CYS A 189 -6.08 7.54 -7.27
CA CYS A 189 -6.00 7.79 -8.71
C CYS A 189 -5.25 9.11 -9.01
N ARG A 190 -5.71 9.88 -10.00
CA ARG A 190 -5.13 11.14 -10.43
C ARG A 190 -5.11 12.17 -9.30
N GLY A 191 -3.97 12.85 -9.15
CA GLY A 191 -3.79 13.88 -8.12
C GLY A 191 -3.63 13.34 -6.70
N SER A 192 -3.46 12.02 -6.54
CA SER A 192 -3.19 11.38 -5.26
C SER A 192 -1.75 10.86 -5.19
N TYR A 193 -1.36 10.38 -4.02
CA TYR A 193 -0.07 9.75 -3.79
C TYR A 193 -0.14 8.76 -2.64
N VAL A 194 0.81 7.82 -2.61
CA VAL A 194 1.06 6.96 -1.44
C VAL A 194 2.55 6.91 -1.14
N LEU A 195 2.90 6.54 0.10
CA LEU A 195 4.29 6.28 0.48
C LEU A 195 4.83 5.04 -0.26
N VAL A 196 6.09 5.11 -0.68
CA VAL A 196 6.82 4.00 -1.29
C VAL A 196 7.72 3.36 -0.25
N PRO A 197 7.61 2.02 -0.05
CA PRO A 197 8.53 1.33 0.83
C PRO A 197 9.99 1.36 0.34
N PRO A 198 10.97 1.48 1.28
CA PRO A 198 10.77 1.58 2.72
C PRO A 198 10.43 3.02 3.13
N ALA A 199 9.40 3.19 3.97
CA ALA A 199 9.07 4.47 4.57
C ALA A 199 8.90 4.32 6.10
N ARG A 200 9.35 5.31 6.86
CA ARG A 200 9.19 5.35 8.32
C ARG A 200 8.01 6.22 8.70
N LEU A 201 7.27 5.80 9.72
CA LEU A 201 6.13 6.50 10.27
C LEU A 201 6.44 6.92 11.72
N PRO A 202 5.61 7.76 12.38
CA PRO A 202 5.74 8.00 13.82
C PRO A 202 5.41 6.75 14.63
N GLY A 203 6.00 6.62 15.84
CA GLY A 203 6.08 5.33 16.51
C GLY A 203 7.04 4.42 15.73
N ASP A 204 7.43 3.26 16.24
CA ASP A 204 8.34 2.36 15.50
C ASP A 204 7.66 1.68 14.28
N LEU A 205 6.70 2.37 13.65
CA LEU A 205 5.86 1.96 12.54
C LEU A 205 6.53 2.25 11.20
N ALA A 206 6.19 1.45 10.19
CA ALA A 206 6.74 1.60 8.84
C ALA A 206 5.73 1.26 7.73
N VAL A 207 6.13 1.60 6.51
CA VAL A 207 5.53 1.06 5.28
C VAL A 207 6.55 0.12 4.63
N HIS A 208 6.15 -1.13 4.41
CA HIS A 208 7.02 -2.19 3.87
C HIS A 208 6.34 -2.98 2.75
N TRP A 209 7.12 -3.51 1.81
CA TRP A 209 6.60 -4.41 0.78
C TRP A 209 6.20 -5.76 1.38
N VAL A 210 4.94 -6.16 1.17
CA VAL A 210 4.45 -7.54 1.34
C VAL A 210 4.74 -8.35 0.08
N ARG A 211 4.56 -7.71 -1.09
CA ARG A 211 4.97 -8.18 -2.41
C ARG A 211 5.68 -7.03 -3.11
N GLY A 212 6.89 -7.28 -3.61
CA GLY A 212 7.77 -6.22 -4.09
C GLY A 212 7.41 -5.66 -5.48
N PRO A 213 8.09 -4.58 -5.90
CA PRO A 213 7.87 -3.91 -7.18
C PRO A 213 8.28 -4.76 -8.40
N GLU A 214 8.92 -5.91 -8.21
CA GLU A 214 9.23 -6.87 -9.27
C GLU A 214 8.00 -7.57 -9.86
N HIS A 215 6.84 -7.47 -9.20
CA HIS A 215 5.59 -8.00 -9.74
C HIS A 215 4.95 -6.99 -10.70
N PRO A 216 4.43 -7.44 -11.86
CA PRO A 216 3.78 -6.55 -12.82
C PRO A 216 2.49 -5.95 -12.22
N LEU A 217 2.13 -4.76 -12.67
CA LEU A 217 0.88 -4.12 -12.29
C LEU A 217 -0.30 -4.84 -12.97
N PRO A 218 -1.30 -5.35 -12.23
CA PRO A 218 -2.49 -5.94 -12.82
C PRO A 218 -3.49 -4.84 -13.23
N ASP A 219 -4.49 -5.22 -14.03
CA ASP A 219 -5.70 -4.41 -14.23
C ASP A 219 -6.42 -4.24 -12.87
N PRO A 220 -6.72 -3.00 -12.41
CA PRO A 220 -7.43 -2.79 -11.16
C PRO A 220 -8.78 -3.53 -11.08
N LEU A 221 -9.51 -3.63 -12.20
CA LEU A 221 -10.84 -4.25 -12.22
C LEU A 221 -10.79 -5.73 -11.83
N SER A 222 -9.66 -6.40 -12.05
CA SER A 222 -9.45 -7.80 -11.66
C SER A 222 -9.41 -8.02 -10.13
N LEU A 223 -9.16 -6.97 -9.36
CA LEU A 223 -9.04 -7.03 -7.90
C LEU A 223 -10.29 -6.51 -7.18
N LEU A 224 -11.02 -5.58 -7.80
CA LEU A 224 -12.06 -4.79 -7.15
C LEU A 224 -13.15 -5.62 -6.48
N GLU A 225 -13.67 -6.65 -7.14
CA GLU A 225 -14.77 -7.47 -6.59
C GLU A 225 -14.35 -8.10 -5.26
N ILE A 226 -13.21 -8.79 -5.23
CA ILE A 226 -12.73 -9.48 -4.03
C ILE A 226 -12.34 -8.47 -2.93
N LEU A 227 -11.71 -7.36 -3.29
CA LEU A 227 -11.34 -6.32 -2.32
C LEU A 227 -12.59 -5.68 -1.69
N THR A 228 -13.60 -5.38 -2.49
CA THR A 228 -14.87 -4.79 -2.02
C THR A 228 -15.61 -5.76 -1.11
N ASP A 229 -15.70 -7.04 -1.50
CA ASP A 229 -16.30 -8.09 -0.70
C ASP A 229 -15.65 -8.21 0.68
N GLU A 230 -14.31 -8.27 0.74
CA GLU A 230 -13.59 -8.42 2.01
C GLU A 230 -13.67 -7.16 2.86
N CYS A 231 -13.70 -5.96 2.26
CA CYS A 231 -13.95 -4.72 3.00
C CYS A 231 -15.36 -4.71 3.61
N ALA A 232 -16.38 -5.15 2.86
CA ALA A 232 -17.75 -5.22 3.37
C ALA A 232 -17.88 -6.24 4.51
N ARG A 233 -17.21 -7.40 4.41
CA ARG A 233 -17.16 -8.41 5.47
C ARG A 233 -16.43 -7.92 6.72
N HIS A 234 -15.36 -7.15 6.54
CA HIS A 234 -14.62 -6.53 7.63
C HIS A 234 -15.48 -5.51 8.38
N ALA A 235 -16.11 -4.58 7.67
CA ALA A 235 -17.01 -3.59 8.26
C ALA A 235 -18.20 -4.22 9.01
N ALA A 236 -18.74 -5.34 8.51
CA ALA A 236 -19.82 -6.08 9.20
C ALA A 236 -19.34 -6.86 10.45
N GLY A 237 -18.03 -7.11 10.56
CA GLY A 237 -17.41 -7.85 11.66
C GLY A 237 -16.89 -6.97 12.79
N GLU A 238 -16.74 -5.66 12.58
CA GLU A 238 -16.40 -4.72 13.64
C GLU A 238 -17.62 -4.53 14.57
N PRO A 239 -17.48 -4.80 15.88
CA PRO A 239 -18.56 -4.48 16.82
C PRO A 239 -18.80 -2.98 16.78
N ASP A 240 -20.06 -2.57 16.58
CA ASP A 240 -20.49 -1.19 16.66
C ASP A 240 -20.04 -0.63 18.02
N THR A 241 -18.95 0.16 18.04
CA THR A 241 -18.52 0.92 19.21
C THR A 241 -19.51 2.07 19.41
N ALA A 242 -20.75 1.71 19.72
CA ALA A 242 -21.77 2.60 20.21
C ALA A 242 -21.31 3.13 21.57
N TRP A 243 -20.98 4.42 21.59
CA TRP A 243 -20.70 5.19 22.81
C TRP A 243 -21.82 5.01 23.84
N PRO A 244 -21.50 4.98 25.16
CA PRO A 244 -22.52 4.80 26.18
C PRO A 244 -23.45 6.01 26.22
N GLN A 245 -24.76 5.76 26.03
CA GLN A 245 -25.78 6.75 26.32
C GLN A 245 -25.81 6.95 27.84
N HIS A 246 -25.17 8.02 28.31
CA HIS A 246 -25.39 8.50 29.68
C HIS A 246 -26.84 8.97 29.80
N GLY A 247 -27.63 8.23 30.57
CA GLY A 247 -28.97 8.61 31.02
C GLY A 247 -28.97 9.59 32.19
#